data_AF-B5VNI4-F1
#
_entry.id   AF-B5VNI4-F1
#
_cell.length_a   1.000
_cell.length_b   1.000
_cell.length_c   1.000
_cell.angle_alpha   90.00
_cell.angle_beta   90.00
_cell.angle_gamma   90.00
#
_symmetry.space_group_name_H-M   'P 1'
#
loop_
_entity.id
_entity.type
_entity.pdbx_description
1 polymer ?
#
loop_
_entity_poly.entity_id
_entity_poly.type
_entity_poly.pdbx_seq_one_letter_code
_entity_poly.pdbx_strand_id
1 'polypeptide(L)'
;MSGFSLSEYLTKFQTTDRESYPRLQDPSRELNVIIDQLAVSPEQIDASPDSLEALIDLCHDFPHLTPKLQTQLSYLISSSLSNLSKDIKANLSSNVNFTEIGGLIPQWKRHLEEYGYLIQVLLTFLQDELHKVSSQSTNLNRSAKNSKNDSANVELFKRDCNQMENLLESITKLLEINLSKIFQTTPEKDLFIGLFTRPLFVLLEIEPVTKVSSLKMFIQRILAMCVKNHGQSSSIQSSLMTNLTYFLHLSVFNAELLKLLNDEYNYPQLTEDILKEISTRVFNAKDTTGPKAISNFLIKLSELSPGIMLRQMNLVITLLNNSSITLRCSVVEACGNIVAELAQDPQTMEHYKQQIAVLIELLEERFQDSNPYVRTKAIQGCSKICDLSSKFNKSKAKFTSLAVRSLQDRSSLVRRNSVKLLSKLLLKHPFKAIHGSQLRLSEWEEYLKGSESQLNSTLKKVESQETLNDTIERSLIEEEVEQDEGQCRTELEGSFNKSAELSRIENEVENINTATNTSVLMKLKLMIVYYKDAISFIKEIHKSIELISNLLFSKNRNEVLESMDFLVLA
;
A
#
# COMPACT_ATOMS: atom_id res chain seq x y z
N MET A 1 51.96 8.08 14.63
CA MET A 1 51.21 7.18 13.73
C MET A 1 49.75 7.55 13.86
N SER A 2 49.25 8.43 12.99
CA SER A 2 47.82 8.78 12.97
C SER A 2 47.09 7.61 12.33
N GLY A 3 46.51 6.73 13.15
CA GLY A 3 45.64 5.67 12.64
C GLY A 3 44.46 6.25 11.87
N PHE A 4 43.99 5.53 10.86
CA PHE A 4 42.78 5.89 10.12
C PHE A 4 41.61 6.10 11.09
N SER A 5 40.94 7.25 10.97
CA SER A 5 39.79 7.62 11.79
C SER A 5 38.64 8.01 10.88
N LEU A 6 37.65 7.12 10.76
CA LEU A 6 36.52 7.30 9.85
C LEU A 6 35.82 8.66 10.02
N SER A 7 35.61 9.10 11.27
CA SER A 7 34.94 10.37 11.56
C SER A 7 35.72 11.58 11.06
N GLU A 8 37.05 11.57 11.19
CA GLU A 8 37.91 12.67 10.75
C GLU A 8 37.97 12.73 9.22
N TYR A 9 38.19 11.59 8.56
CA TYR A 9 38.24 11.51 7.09
C TYR A 9 36.88 11.86 6.46
N LEU A 10 35.78 11.39 7.04
CA LEU A 10 34.44 11.73 6.58
C LEU A 10 34.15 13.22 6.75
N THR A 11 34.51 13.80 7.90
CA THR A 11 34.32 15.24 8.16
C THR A 11 35.13 16.08 7.18
N LYS A 12 36.41 15.73 6.96
CA LYS A 12 37.26 16.40 5.96
C LYS A 12 36.66 16.31 4.56
N PHE A 13 36.19 15.14 4.14
CA PHE A 13 35.59 14.97 2.82
C PHE A 13 34.29 15.78 2.65
N GLN A 14 33.50 15.93 3.72
CA GLN A 14 32.25 16.69 3.67
C GLN A 14 32.46 18.22 3.68
N THR A 15 33.54 18.71 4.30
CA THR A 15 33.83 20.14 4.42
C THR A 15 34.75 20.69 3.33
N THR A 16 35.56 19.83 2.72
CA THR A 16 36.48 20.21 1.64
C THR A 16 35.70 20.42 0.34
N ASP A 17 36.10 21.43 -0.43
CA ASP A 17 35.56 21.63 -1.76
C ASP A 17 35.98 20.48 -2.67
N ARG A 18 35.01 19.76 -3.24
CA ARG A 18 35.24 18.53 -4.01
C ARG A 18 36.02 18.79 -5.30
N GLU A 19 36.01 20.02 -5.81
CA GLU A 19 36.78 20.42 -6.99
C GLU A 19 38.24 20.78 -6.66
N SER A 20 38.58 20.89 -5.38
CA SER A 20 39.91 21.32 -4.91
C SER A 20 40.93 20.19 -4.73
N TYR A 21 40.52 18.93 -4.93
CA TYR A 21 41.41 17.78 -4.80
C TYR A 21 42.52 17.81 -5.87
N PRO A 22 43.78 17.49 -5.50
CA PRO A 22 44.91 17.54 -6.41
C PRO A 22 44.79 16.46 -7.48
N ARG A 23 45.16 16.81 -8.71
CA ARG A 23 45.22 15.85 -9.83
C ARG A 23 46.46 14.99 -9.74
N LEU A 24 46.29 13.69 -9.90
CA LEU A 24 47.40 12.74 -9.92
C LEU A 24 48.19 12.83 -11.23
N GLN A 25 49.51 12.72 -11.14
CA GLN A 25 50.38 12.80 -12.32
C GLN A 25 50.30 11.53 -13.19
N ASP A 26 50.28 10.34 -12.56
CA ASP A 26 50.24 9.04 -13.25
C ASP A 26 49.23 8.05 -12.61
N PRO A 27 47.92 8.33 -12.66
CA PRO A 27 46.90 7.50 -11.98
C PRO A 27 46.84 6.05 -12.49
N SER A 28 47.26 5.81 -13.74
CA SER A 28 47.29 4.44 -14.30
C SER A 28 48.38 3.58 -13.68
N ARG A 29 49.53 4.17 -13.31
CA ARG A 29 50.65 3.44 -12.71
C ARG A 29 50.31 3.08 -11.27
N GLU A 30 49.81 4.05 -10.51
CA GLU A 30 49.39 3.85 -9.11
C GLU A 30 48.28 2.81 -9.01
N LEU A 31 47.26 2.90 -9.88
CA LEU A 31 46.18 1.91 -9.90
C LEU A 31 46.68 0.49 -10.18
N ASN A 32 47.60 0.30 -11.14
CA ASN A 32 48.15 -1.03 -11.43
C ASN A 32 48.95 -1.60 -10.25
N VAL A 33 49.76 -0.78 -9.58
CA VAL A 33 50.50 -1.20 -8.37
C VAL A 33 49.54 -1.67 -7.28
N ILE A 34 48.45 -0.93 -7.06
CA ILE A 34 47.45 -1.28 -6.06
C ILE A 34 46.65 -2.53 -6.49
N ILE A 35 46.32 -2.68 -7.78
CA ILE A 35 45.67 -3.89 -8.30
C ILE A 35 46.53 -5.12 -7.98
N ASP A 36 47.83 -5.06 -8.25
CA ASP A 36 48.75 -6.17 -8.00
C ASP A 36 48.85 -6.50 -6.49
N GLN A 37 48.78 -5.50 -5.62
CA GLN A 37 48.77 -5.68 -4.17
C GLN A 37 47.47 -6.32 -3.67
N LEU A 38 46.31 -5.76 -4.05
CA LEU A 38 44.99 -6.22 -3.61
C LEU A 38 44.57 -7.54 -4.27
N ALA A 39 45.20 -7.93 -5.37
CA ALA A 39 45.02 -9.24 -5.98
C ALA A 39 45.47 -10.39 -5.07
N VAL A 40 46.41 -10.15 -4.15
CA VAL A 40 46.90 -11.16 -3.20
C VAL A 40 45.90 -11.36 -2.06
N SER A 41 45.53 -10.28 -1.36
CA SER A 41 44.41 -10.29 -0.43
C SER A 41 43.84 -8.88 -0.23
N PRO A 42 42.53 -8.74 0.03
CA PRO A 42 41.91 -7.44 0.33
C PRO A 42 42.48 -6.75 1.58
N GLU A 43 43.12 -7.52 2.47
CA GLU A 43 43.76 -7.04 3.70
C GLU A 43 45.11 -6.36 3.46
N GLN A 44 45.69 -6.47 2.25
CA GLN A 44 46.94 -5.76 1.90
C GLN A 44 46.77 -4.25 1.74
N ILE A 45 45.58 -3.69 1.95
CA ILE A 45 45.35 -2.25 1.98
C ILE A 45 46.19 -1.56 3.08
N ASP A 46 46.41 -2.26 4.18
CA ASP A 46 47.22 -1.83 5.34
C ASP A 46 48.70 -2.26 5.24
N ALA A 47 49.12 -2.91 4.15
CA ALA A 47 50.47 -3.48 4.02
C ALA A 47 51.57 -2.41 3.99
N SER A 48 51.24 -1.22 3.45
CA SER A 48 52.10 -0.05 3.48
C SER A 48 51.27 1.20 3.74
N PRO A 49 51.77 2.20 4.49
CA PRO A 49 51.03 3.44 4.73
C PRO A 49 50.69 4.16 3.42
N ASP A 50 51.55 4.01 2.41
CA ASP A 50 51.39 4.63 1.10
C ASP A 50 50.27 3.98 0.27
N SER A 51 49.92 2.71 0.53
CA SER A 51 48.89 1.97 -0.23
C SER A 51 47.49 2.55 0.00
N LEU A 52 47.12 2.80 1.26
CA LEU A 52 45.82 3.39 1.60
C LEU A 52 45.75 4.86 1.15
N GLU A 53 46.81 5.64 1.37
CA GLU A 53 46.85 7.04 0.94
C GLU A 53 46.72 7.16 -0.59
N ALA A 54 47.44 6.34 -1.36
CA ALA A 54 47.32 6.31 -2.82
C ALA A 54 45.91 5.91 -3.29
N LEU A 55 45.26 4.96 -2.61
CA LEU A 55 43.86 4.60 -2.90
C LEU A 55 42.88 5.73 -2.62
N ILE A 56 43.07 6.45 -1.51
CA ILE A 56 42.27 7.61 -1.14
C ILE A 56 42.45 8.72 -2.18
N ASP A 57 43.69 9.02 -2.57
CA ASP A 57 44.02 10.03 -3.58
C ASP A 57 43.40 9.68 -4.94
N LEU A 58 43.47 8.41 -5.36
CA LEU A 58 42.80 7.92 -6.58
C LEU A 58 41.28 8.08 -6.51
N CYS A 59 40.68 7.88 -5.35
CA CYS A 59 39.24 8.09 -5.16
C CYS A 59 38.88 9.57 -5.13
N HIS A 60 39.73 10.44 -4.56
CA HIS A 60 39.54 11.89 -4.56
C HIS A 60 39.69 12.49 -5.96
N ASP A 61 40.59 11.96 -6.79
CA ASP A 61 40.78 12.38 -8.19
C ASP A 61 39.78 11.73 -9.17
N PHE A 62 38.82 10.93 -8.68
CA PHE A 62 37.86 10.18 -9.49
C PHE A 62 37.16 10.98 -10.61
N PRO A 63 36.72 12.25 -10.39
CA PRO A 63 36.10 13.05 -11.45
C PRO A 63 37.02 13.37 -12.64
N HIS A 64 38.34 13.42 -12.43
CA HIS A 64 39.31 13.74 -13.49
C HIS A 64 39.85 12.49 -14.19
N LEU A 65 39.64 11.31 -13.62
CA LEU A 65 40.08 10.05 -14.21
C LEU A 65 39.38 9.77 -15.55
N THR A 66 40.08 9.05 -16.44
CA THR A 66 39.47 8.59 -17.68
C THR A 66 38.32 7.60 -17.39
N PRO A 67 37.29 7.52 -18.25
CA PRO A 67 36.17 6.58 -18.11
C PRO A 67 36.54 5.13 -17.82
N LYS A 68 37.66 4.66 -18.38
CA LYS A 68 38.18 3.31 -18.18
C LYS A 68 38.74 3.13 -16.78
N LEU A 69 39.54 4.10 -16.31
CA LEU A 69 40.13 4.08 -14.97
C LEU A 69 39.05 4.20 -13.89
N GLN A 70 38.02 5.03 -14.10
CA GLN A 70 36.85 5.11 -13.20
C GLN A 70 36.20 3.73 -13.03
N THR A 71 35.93 3.04 -14.14
CA THR A 71 35.30 1.71 -14.10
C THR A 71 36.19 0.68 -13.40
N GLN A 72 37.50 0.70 -13.68
CA GLN A 72 38.47 -0.20 -13.05
C GLN A 72 38.59 0.04 -11.55
N LEU A 73 38.66 1.30 -11.11
CA LEU A 73 38.76 1.66 -9.70
C LEU A 73 37.49 1.26 -8.93
N SER A 74 36.30 1.59 -9.46
CA SER A 74 35.04 1.16 -8.84
C SER A 74 34.91 -0.37 -8.78
N TYR A 75 35.35 -1.08 -9.81
CA TYR A 75 35.36 -2.54 -9.83
C TYR A 75 36.33 -3.13 -8.80
N LEU A 76 37.56 -2.60 -8.72
CA LEU A 76 38.57 -3.02 -7.76
C LEU A 76 38.05 -2.90 -6.34
N ILE A 77 37.54 -1.72 -5.96
CA ILE A 77 37.02 -1.48 -4.60
C ILE A 77 35.80 -2.36 -4.30
N SER A 78 34.86 -2.48 -5.24
CA SER A 78 33.69 -3.37 -5.11
C SER A 78 34.09 -4.84 -4.90
N SER A 79 35.02 -5.34 -5.73
CA SER A 79 35.49 -6.72 -5.68
C SER A 79 36.26 -6.99 -4.38
N SER A 80 37.15 -6.09 -3.97
CA SER A 80 37.91 -6.21 -2.73
C SER A 80 37.01 -6.20 -1.51
N LEU A 81 36.03 -5.29 -1.43
CA LEU A 81 35.04 -5.30 -0.35
C LEU A 81 34.21 -6.59 -0.37
N SER A 82 33.77 -7.04 -1.55
CA SER A 82 32.98 -8.26 -1.67
C SER A 82 33.75 -9.49 -1.19
N ASN A 83 35.05 -9.58 -1.47
CA ASN A 83 35.89 -10.69 -1.04
C ASN A 83 36.15 -10.61 0.46
N LEU A 84 36.55 -9.43 0.97
CA LEU A 84 36.70 -9.19 2.41
C LEU A 84 35.41 -9.54 3.18
N SER A 85 34.26 -9.16 2.65
CA SER A 85 32.96 -9.44 3.28
C SER A 85 32.67 -10.95 3.35
N LYS A 86 32.99 -11.69 2.29
CA LYS A 86 32.84 -13.15 2.26
C LYS A 86 33.77 -13.83 3.26
N ASP A 87 35.02 -13.37 3.35
CA ASP A 87 36.03 -13.92 4.26
C ASP A 87 35.64 -13.67 5.71
N ILE A 88 35.24 -12.43 6.04
CA ILE A 88 34.72 -12.08 7.38
C ILE A 88 33.48 -12.92 7.70
N LYS A 89 32.53 -13.06 6.78
CA LYS A 89 31.32 -13.87 6.99
C LYS A 89 31.66 -15.33 7.24
N ALA A 90 32.56 -15.91 6.44
CA ALA A 90 33.01 -17.29 6.59
C ALA A 90 33.65 -17.51 7.96
N ASN A 91 34.60 -16.65 8.35
CA ASN A 91 35.29 -16.73 9.64
C ASN A 91 34.36 -16.50 10.83
N LEU A 92 33.37 -15.60 10.71
CA LEU A 92 32.39 -15.31 11.76
C LEU A 92 31.31 -16.41 11.91
N SER A 93 31.09 -17.19 10.84
CA SER A 93 30.15 -18.33 10.83
C SER A 93 30.81 -19.65 11.23
N SER A 94 32.11 -19.77 10.97
CA SER A 94 32.90 -20.92 11.38
C SER A 94 33.08 -20.85 12.89
N ASN A 95 32.64 -21.89 13.62
CA ASN A 95 32.76 -22.00 15.08
C ASN A 95 34.23 -22.24 15.52
N VAL A 96 35.19 -21.55 14.93
CA VAL A 96 36.60 -21.57 15.33
C VAL A 96 36.73 -20.78 16.64
N ASN A 97 37.73 -21.15 17.45
CA ASN A 97 38.01 -20.62 18.78
C ASN A 97 37.73 -19.10 18.88
N PHE A 98 36.76 -18.73 19.72
CA PHE A 98 36.33 -17.34 19.97
C PHE A 98 37.49 -16.39 20.29
N THR A 99 38.58 -16.93 20.86
CA THR A 99 39.81 -16.19 21.20
C THR A 99 40.62 -15.74 19.98
N GLU A 100 40.70 -16.53 18.91
CA GLU A 100 41.42 -16.15 17.69
C GLU A 100 40.63 -15.13 16.88
N ILE A 101 39.30 -15.31 16.80
CA ILE A 101 38.39 -14.35 16.17
C ILE A 101 38.43 -13.00 16.89
N GLY A 102 38.52 -13.00 18.23
CA GLY A 102 38.65 -11.79 19.03
C GLY A 102 39.86 -10.92 18.66
N GLY A 103 40.97 -11.54 18.23
CA GLY A 103 42.16 -10.82 17.76
C GLY A 103 42.02 -10.20 16.37
N LEU A 104 41.18 -10.78 15.50
CA LEU A 104 40.97 -10.33 14.12
C LEU A 104 39.90 -9.22 13.99
N ILE A 105 38.94 -9.16 14.92
CA ILE A 105 37.84 -8.17 14.90
C ILE A 105 38.33 -6.72 14.77
N PRO A 106 39.35 -6.24 15.52
CA PRO A 106 39.84 -4.86 15.38
C PRO A 106 40.42 -4.58 14.00
N GLN A 107 41.09 -5.57 13.39
CA GLN A 107 41.64 -5.46 12.05
C GLN A 107 40.50 -5.40 11.04
N TRP A 108 39.55 -6.33 11.07
CA TRP A 108 38.38 -6.31 10.19
C TRP A 108 37.59 -5.02 10.30
N LYS A 109 37.40 -4.51 11.52
CA LYS A 109 36.73 -3.22 11.74
C LYS A 109 37.42 -2.09 10.96
N ARG A 110 38.75 -1.98 11.08
CA ARG A 110 39.52 -0.95 10.37
C ARG A 110 39.39 -1.08 8.85
N HIS A 111 39.59 -2.28 8.32
CA HIS A 111 39.48 -2.55 6.88
C HIS A 111 38.08 -2.20 6.36
N LEU A 112 37.04 -2.57 7.11
CA LEU A 112 35.66 -2.24 6.76
C LEU A 112 35.44 -0.72 6.75
N GLU A 113 35.93 0.01 7.74
CA GLU A 113 35.84 1.48 7.81
C GLU A 113 36.57 2.16 6.62
N GLU A 114 37.74 1.66 6.23
CA GLU A 114 38.52 2.16 5.09
C GLU A 114 37.79 1.92 3.77
N TYR A 115 37.42 0.67 3.46
CA TYR A 115 36.66 0.37 2.25
C TYR A 115 35.28 1.05 2.24
N GLY A 116 34.64 1.19 3.39
CA GLY A 116 33.38 1.93 3.54
C GLY A 116 33.53 3.41 3.19
N TYR A 117 34.64 4.04 3.63
CA TYR A 117 34.97 5.41 3.23
C TYR A 117 35.25 5.53 1.73
N LEU A 118 36.04 4.62 1.14
CA LEU A 118 36.34 4.64 -0.30
C LEU A 118 35.06 4.52 -1.13
N ILE A 119 34.16 3.60 -0.76
CA ILE A 119 32.86 3.46 -1.42
C ILE A 119 32.03 4.71 -1.25
N GLN A 120 32.00 5.30 -0.06
CA GLN A 120 31.26 6.55 0.19
C GLN A 120 31.70 7.68 -0.75
N VAL A 121 33.02 7.81 -0.96
CA VAL A 121 33.59 8.80 -1.87
C VAL A 121 33.17 8.52 -3.31
N LEU A 122 33.32 7.28 -3.78
CA LEU A 122 32.92 6.88 -5.13
C LEU A 122 31.42 7.07 -5.39
N LEU A 123 30.56 6.66 -4.44
CA LEU A 123 29.11 6.86 -4.53
C LEU A 123 28.77 8.33 -4.69
N THR A 124 29.42 9.20 -3.91
CA THR A 124 29.19 10.65 -3.94
C THR A 124 29.55 11.24 -5.30
N PHE A 125 30.72 10.91 -5.85
CA PHE A 125 31.13 11.42 -7.16
C PHE A 125 30.27 10.87 -8.29
N LEU A 126 29.94 9.58 -8.29
CA LEU A 126 29.05 8.99 -9.28
C LEU A 126 27.65 9.59 -9.24
N GLN A 127 27.16 9.92 -8.04
CA GLN A 127 25.89 10.60 -7.87
C GLN A 127 25.93 12.03 -8.44
N ASP A 128 27.00 12.78 -8.19
CA ASP A 128 27.18 14.13 -8.74
C ASP A 128 27.20 14.09 -10.28
N GLU A 129 27.89 13.11 -10.88
CA GLU A 129 27.90 12.89 -12.33
C GLU A 129 26.52 12.50 -12.87
N LEU A 130 25.82 11.56 -12.22
CA LEU A 130 24.45 11.17 -12.57
C LEU A 130 23.48 12.36 -12.51
N HIS A 131 23.62 13.23 -11.50
CA HIS A 131 22.82 14.43 -11.36
C HIS A 131 23.10 15.43 -12.50
N LYS A 132 24.37 15.64 -12.86
CA LYS A 132 24.76 16.50 -13.99
C LYS A 132 24.19 15.98 -15.31
N VAL A 133 24.34 14.68 -15.60
CA VAL A 133 23.83 14.05 -16.84
C VAL A 133 22.29 14.10 -16.90
N SER A 134 21.62 13.88 -15.77
CA SER A 134 20.15 13.96 -15.67
C SER A 134 19.62 15.39 -15.84
N SER A 135 20.33 16.39 -15.32
CA SER A 135 19.96 17.81 -15.44
C SER A 135 20.18 18.34 -16.86
N GLN A 136 21.19 17.83 -17.56
CA GLN A 136 21.46 18.19 -18.96
C GLN A 136 20.46 17.54 -19.93
N SER A 137 19.99 16.33 -19.65
CA SER A 137 19.01 15.63 -20.50
C SER A 137 17.58 16.17 -20.39
N THR A 138 17.16 16.66 -19.22
CA THR A 138 15.79 17.18 -18.99
C THR A 138 15.54 18.57 -19.63
N ASN A 139 16.60 19.35 -19.86
CA ASN A 139 16.50 20.68 -20.48
C ASN A 139 16.39 20.67 -22.02
N LEU A 140 16.35 19.50 -22.66
CA LEU A 140 16.49 19.36 -24.12
C LEU A 140 15.19 19.21 -24.92
N ASN A 141 14.02 19.25 -24.28
CA ASN A 141 12.70 19.24 -24.95
C ASN A 141 12.40 20.53 -25.79
N ARG A 142 13.40 21.36 -26.12
CA ARG A 142 13.23 22.60 -26.91
C ARG A 142 14.08 22.71 -28.19
N SER A 143 14.92 21.74 -28.56
CA SER A 143 15.67 21.87 -29.82
C SER A 143 16.11 20.54 -30.44
N ALA A 144 15.47 20.18 -31.56
CA ALA A 144 15.71 18.99 -32.38
C ALA A 144 17.06 19.00 -33.16
N LYS A 145 18.13 19.60 -32.62
CA LYS A 145 19.41 19.79 -33.34
C LYS A 145 20.60 18.97 -32.82
N ASN A 146 20.50 18.24 -31.70
CA ASN A 146 21.66 17.60 -31.04
C ASN A 146 21.53 16.07 -30.79
N SER A 147 21.00 15.32 -31.75
CA SER A 147 20.81 13.85 -31.64
C SER A 147 22.07 13.03 -31.28
N LYS A 148 23.29 13.50 -31.59
CA LYS A 148 24.54 12.79 -31.25
C LYS A 148 24.98 12.98 -29.80
N ASN A 149 24.72 14.14 -29.19
CA ASN A 149 25.05 14.38 -27.78
C ASN A 149 24.08 13.66 -26.85
N ASP A 150 22.83 13.49 -27.28
CA ASP A 150 21.83 12.71 -26.55
C ASP A 150 22.22 11.23 -26.43
N SER A 151 22.80 10.62 -27.49
CA SER A 151 23.24 9.22 -27.40
C SER A 151 24.44 9.06 -26.45
N ALA A 152 25.39 9.99 -26.48
CA ALA A 152 26.55 9.97 -25.59
C ALA A 152 26.16 10.13 -24.11
N ASN A 153 25.24 11.05 -23.80
CA ASN A 153 24.74 11.25 -22.43
C ASN A 153 23.95 10.02 -21.92
N VAL A 154 23.21 9.34 -22.79
CA VAL A 154 22.52 8.10 -22.44
C VAL A 154 23.50 6.96 -22.17
N GLU A 155 24.58 6.85 -22.95
CA GLU A 155 25.65 5.86 -22.72
C GLU A 155 26.40 6.12 -21.41
N LEU A 156 26.73 7.39 -21.13
CA LEU A 156 27.35 7.79 -19.86
C LEU A 156 26.45 7.49 -18.67
N PHE A 157 25.15 7.85 -18.74
CA PHE A 157 24.18 7.54 -17.70
C PHE A 157 24.11 6.03 -17.42
N LYS A 158 24.03 5.21 -18.47
CA LYS A 158 24.01 3.74 -18.32
C LYS A 158 25.29 3.19 -17.70
N ARG A 159 26.44 3.71 -18.11
CA ARG A 159 27.74 3.32 -17.55
C ARG A 159 27.80 3.62 -16.06
N ASP A 160 27.39 4.82 -15.67
CA ASP A 160 27.44 5.26 -14.27
C ASP A 160 26.43 4.47 -13.41
N CYS A 161 25.24 4.16 -13.95
CA CYS A 161 24.30 3.23 -13.31
C CYS A 161 24.92 1.84 -13.12
N ASN A 162 25.62 1.27 -14.12
CA ASN A 162 26.26 -0.04 -13.97
C ASN A 162 27.38 -0.03 -12.91
N GLN A 163 28.18 1.04 -12.85
CA GLN A 163 29.19 1.21 -11.80
C GLN A 163 28.54 1.29 -10.41
N MET A 164 27.44 2.05 -10.30
CA MET A 164 26.65 2.14 -9.08
C MET A 164 26.12 0.78 -8.66
N GLU A 165 25.51 0.01 -9.58
CA GLU A 165 24.98 -1.33 -9.31
C GLU A 165 26.05 -2.27 -8.75
N ASN A 166 27.25 -2.27 -9.31
CA ASN A 166 28.36 -3.08 -8.81
C ASN A 166 28.73 -2.69 -7.36
N LEU A 167 28.82 -1.39 -7.07
CA LEU A 167 29.07 -0.91 -5.70
C LEU A 167 27.92 -1.33 -4.75
N LEU A 168 26.67 -1.20 -5.16
CA LEU A 168 25.51 -1.60 -4.35
C LEU A 168 25.46 -3.13 -4.11
N GLU A 169 25.90 -3.93 -5.08
CA GLU A 169 26.02 -5.38 -4.89
C GLU A 169 27.04 -5.71 -3.79
N SER A 170 28.20 -5.02 -3.77
CA SER A 170 29.20 -5.19 -2.72
C SER A 170 28.67 -4.78 -1.34
N ILE A 171 27.93 -3.68 -1.25
CA ILE A 171 27.27 -3.22 -0.01
C ILE A 171 26.22 -4.24 0.45
N THR A 172 25.50 -4.87 -0.48
CA THR A 172 24.52 -5.91 -0.12
C THR A 172 25.22 -7.09 0.56
N LYS A 173 26.34 -7.56 0.01
CA LYS A 173 27.14 -8.66 0.58
C LYS A 173 27.73 -8.29 1.95
N LEU A 174 28.17 -7.04 2.11
CA LEU A 174 28.64 -6.49 3.37
C LEU A 174 27.55 -6.54 4.46
N LEU A 175 26.34 -6.08 4.13
CA LEU A 175 25.22 -6.00 5.07
C LEU A 175 24.63 -7.37 5.46
N GLU A 176 25.02 -8.45 4.79
CA GLU A 176 24.70 -9.82 5.23
C GLU A 176 25.52 -10.26 6.45
N ILE A 177 26.64 -9.60 6.75
CA ILE A 177 27.44 -9.86 7.95
C ILE A 177 26.68 -9.31 9.17
N ASN A 178 26.74 -10.01 10.31
CA ASN A 178 26.26 -9.43 11.57
C ASN A 178 27.26 -8.38 12.09
N LEU A 179 27.09 -7.13 11.65
CA LEU A 179 27.95 -6.00 12.00
C LEU A 179 27.99 -5.71 13.51
N SER A 180 26.98 -6.11 14.27
CA SER A 180 26.95 -5.93 15.74
C SER A 180 28.02 -6.76 16.47
N LYS A 181 28.62 -7.76 15.81
CA LYS A 181 29.75 -8.52 16.36
C LYS A 181 31.10 -7.82 16.13
N ILE A 182 31.17 -6.92 15.16
CA ILE A 182 32.40 -6.20 14.77
C ILE A 182 32.42 -4.82 15.42
N PHE A 183 31.31 -4.11 15.29
CA PHE A 183 31.06 -2.82 15.91
C PHE A 183 30.36 -3.05 17.25
N GLN A 184 31.10 -2.89 18.35
CA GLN A 184 30.65 -3.10 19.72
C GLN A 184 29.69 -2.01 20.18
N THR A 185 29.89 -0.77 19.73
CA THR A 185 29.05 0.37 20.14
C THR A 185 28.01 0.70 19.08
N THR A 186 26.83 1.15 19.51
CA THR A 186 25.77 1.57 18.58
C THR A 186 26.19 2.77 17.72
N PRO A 187 26.83 3.83 18.27
CA PRO A 187 27.18 5.02 17.49
C PRO A 187 28.18 4.76 16.36
N GLU A 188 29.19 3.90 16.57
CA GLU A 188 30.15 3.56 15.52
C GLU A 188 29.50 2.73 14.40
N LYS A 189 28.60 1.82 14.76
CA LYS A 189 27.82 1.04 13.80
C LYS A 189 26.89 1.94 12.99
N ASP A 190 26.22 2.90 13.65
CA ASP A 190 25.33 3.86 13.01
C ASP A 190 26.10 4.80 12.07
N LEU A 191 27.29 5.25 12.48
CA LEU A 191 28.19 6.03 11.62
C LEU A 191 28.58 5.22 10.37
N PHE A 192 28.99 3.96 10.56
CA PHE A 192 29.42 3.09 9.48
C PHE A 192 28.30 2.78 8.48
N ILE A 193 27.12 2.38 8.95
CA ILE A 193 25.97 2.12 8.06
C ILE A 193 25.48 3.42 7.43
N GLY A 194 25.59 4.54 8.16
CA GLY A 194 25.27 5.89 7.69
C GLY A 194 26.12 6.34 6.50
N LEU A 195 27.32 5.76 6.30
CA LEU A 195 28.09 5.95 5.07
C LEU A 195 27.25 5.50 3.89
N PHE A 196 26.69 4.29 3.90
CA PHE A 196 25.98 3.78 2.74
C PHE A 196 24.56 4.35 2.61
N THR A 197 23.80 4.50 3.70
CA THR A 197 22.39 4.90 3.60
C THR A 197 22.19 6.34 3.14
N ARG A 198 23.07 7.27 3.55
CA ARG A 198 22.92 8.70 3.22
C ARG A 198 23.02 8.98 1.70
N PRO A 199 24.07 8.57 0.96
CA PRO A 199 24.12 8.71 -0.49
C PRO A 199 22.97 8.03 -1.20
N LEU A 200 22.49 6.88 -0.72
CA LEU A 200 21.36 6.20 -1.36
C LEU A 200 20.10 7.06 -1.31
N PHE A 201 19.85 7.77 -0.21
CA PHE A 201 18.74 8.70 -0.16
C PHE A 201 18.93 9.89 -1.10
N VAL A 202 20.13 10.45 -1.21
CA VAL A 202 20.38 11.55 -2.16
C VAL A 202 20.31 11.07 -3.62
N LEU A 203 20.75 9.83 -3.90
CA LEU A 203 20.61 9.19 -5.22
C LEU A 203 19.13 9.01 -5.60
N LEU A 204 18.25 8.69 -4.64
CA LEU A 204 16.80 8.58 -4.87
C LEU A 204 16.14 9.92 -5.20
N GLU A 205 16.73 11.05 -4.82
CA GLU A 205 16.22 12.39 -5.19
C GLU A 205 16.23 12.58 -6.71
N ILE A 206 17.11 11.88 -7.43
CA ILE A 206 17.22 11.90 -8.89
C ILE A 206 16.11 11.05 -9.53
N GLU A 207 15.07 11.69 -10.07
CA GLU A 207 13.90 10.97 -10.63
C GLU A 207 14.26 9.88 -11.67
N PRO A 208 15.16 10.12 -12.67
CA PRO A 208 15.54 9.07 -13.62
C PRO A 208 16.11 7.79 -12.99
N VAL A 209 16.81 7.89 -11.86
CA VAL A 209 17.39 6.73 -11.15
C VAL A 209 16.29 5.80 -10.66
N THR A 210 15.19 6.34 -10.15
CA THR A 210 14.05 5.53 -9.67
C THR A 210 13.34 4.73 -10.78
N LYS A 211 13.56 5.10 -12.06
CA LYS A 211 13.01 4.38 -13.22
C LYS A 211 13.88 3.19 -13.64
N VAL A 212 15.14 3.14 -13.21
CA VAL A 212 16.06 2.02 -13.45
C VAL A 212 15.74 0.90 -12.48
N SER A 213 15.11 -0.17 -12.99
CA SER A 213 14.57 -1.25 -12.13
C SER A 213 15.63 -1.98 -11.32
N SER A 214 16.79 -2.28 -11.90
CA SER A 214 17.92 -2.95 -11.23
C SER A 214 18.44 -2.14 -10.06
N LEU A 215 18.78 -0.87 -10.30
CA LEU A 215 19.26 0.05 -9.28
C LEU A 215 18.23 0.26 -8.16
N LYS A 216 16.95 0.45 -8.52
CA LYS A 216 15.84 0.55 -7.56
C LYS A 216 15.79 -0.66 -6.62
N MET A 217 15.89 -1.87 -7.16
CA MET A 217 15.87 -3.11 -6.38
C MET A 217 17.06 -3.22 -5.43
N PHE A 218 18.28 -2.89 -5.88
CA PHE A 218 19.45 -2.88 -5.01
C PHE A 218 19.30 -1.91 -3.84
N ILE A 219 18.86 -0.68 -4.12
CA ILE A 219 18.62 0.33 -3.08
C ILE A 219 17.57 -0.18 -2.08
N GLN A 220 16.45 -0.75 -2.56
CA GLN A 220 15.40 -1.28 -1.70
C GLN A 220 15.91 -2.43 -0.81
N ARG A 221 16.69 -3.36 -1.36
CA ARG A 221 17.29 -4.45 -0.60
C ARG A 221 18.27 -3.96 0.46
N ILE A 222 19.14 -3.00 0.12
CA ILE A 222 20.08 -2.41 1.08
C ILE A 222 19.34 -1.76 2.24
N LEU A 223 18.36 -0.90 1.96
CA LEU A 223 17.57 -0.24 2.99
C LEU A 223 16.83 -1.26 3.86
N ALA A 224 16.25 -2.31 3.25
CA ALA A 224 15.56 -3.36 4.00
C ALA A 224 16.49 -4.14 4.94
N MET A 225 17.70 -4.50 4.49
CA MET A 225 18.73 -5.15 5.31
C MET A 225 19.20 -4.25 6.46
N CYS A 226 19.38 -2.94 6.21
CA CYS A 226 19.74 -1.96 7.24
C CYS A 226 18.68 -1.87 8.36
N VAL A 227 17.39 -1.91 8.02
CA VAL A 227 16.31 -1.94 9.01
C VAL A 227 16.31 -3.27 9.76
N LYS A 228 16.20 -4.40 9.03
CA LYS A 228 15.94 -5.71 9.64
C LYS A 228 17.11 -6.25 10.45
N ASN A 229 18.33 -6.19 9.89
CA ASN A 229 19.49 -6.86 10.47
C ASN A 229 20.30 -5.95 11.39
N HIS A 230 20.28 -4.63 11.11
CA HIS A 230 21.18 -3.69 11.76
C HIS A 230 20.50 -2.67 12.67
N GLY A 231 19.17 -2.61 12.70
CA GLY A 231 18.40 -1.80 13.63
C GLY A 231 18.31 -0.31 13.28
N GLN A 232 18.49 0.07 12.00
CA GLN A 232 18.43 1.47 11.54
C GLN A 232 17.00 1.99 11.28
N SER A 233 15.99 1.47 11.99
CA SER A 233 14.58 1.78 11.70
C SER A 233 14.27 3.28 11.84
N SER A 234 14.73 3.93 12.92
CA SER A 234 14.46 5.35 13.19
C SER A 234 15.09 6.31 12.17
N SER A 235 16.33 6.03 11.75
CA SER A 235 17.03 6.83 10.74
C SER A 235 16.36 6.71 9.37
N ILE A 236 15.96 5.50 8.99
CA ILE A 236 15.27 5.24 7.72
C ILE A 236 13.86 5.83 7.76
N GLN A 237 13.10 5.68 8.86
CA GLN A 237 11.81 6.33 9.04
C GLN A 237 11.90 7.85 8.83
N SER A 238 12.86 8.52 9.49
CA SER A 238 13.07 9.97 9.35
C SER A 238 13.37 10.37 7.90
N SER A 239 14.16 9.55 7.19
CA SER A 239 14.52 9.79 5.79
C SER A 239 13.32 9.57 4.86
N LEU A 240 12.51 8.53 5.09
CA LEU A 240 11.28 8.28 4.33
C LEU A 240 10.25 9.40 4.53
N MET A 241 10.14 9.93 5.74
CA MET A 241 9.28 11.07 6.05
C MET A 241 9.77 12.36 5.40
N THR A 242 11.08 12.56 5.35
CA THR A 242 11.72 13.65 4.58
C THR A 242 11.40 13.51 3.10
N ASN A 243 11.54 12.30 2.53
CA ASN A 243 11.21 12.01 1.14
C ASN A 243 9.76 12.35 0.81
N LEU A 244 8.81 11.91 1.63
CA LEU A 244 7.38 12.21 1.46
C LEU A 244 7.03 13.69 1.66
N THR A 245 7.90 14.47 2.31
CA THR A 245 7.70 15.91 2.47
C THR A 245 8.12 16.68 1.22
N TYR A 246 9.26 16.34 0.65
CA TYR A 246 9.92 17.15 -0.38
C TYR A 246 9.79 16.59 -1.81
N PHE A 247 9.64 15.29 -1.99
CA PHE A 247 9.74 14.63 -3.30
C PHE A 247 8.47 13.84 -3.67
N LEU A 248 7.79 14.27 -4.73
CA LEU A 248 6.54 13.67 -5.18
C LEU A 248 6.72 12.29 -5.85
N HIS A 249 7.85 12.07 -6.54
CA HIS A 249 8.11 10.81 -7.26
C HIS A 249 8.41 9.66 -6.30
N LEU A 250 8.90 9.94 -5.09
CA LEU A 250 9.26 8.93 -4.09
C LEU A 250 8.08 8.30 -3.36
N SER A 251 6.85 8.81 -3.55
CA SER A 251 5.64 8.21 -2.98
C SER A 251 5.50 6.72 -3.35
N VAL A 252 5.76 6.37 -4.61
CA VAL A 252 5.62 4.99 -5.10
C VAL A 252 6.79 4.15 -4.60
N PHE A 253 8.02 4.67 -4.68
CA PHE A 253 9.22 3.97 -4.19
C PHE A 253 9.10 3.59 -2.71
N ASN A 254 8.66 4.53 -1.87
CA ASN A 254 8.51 4.30 -0.43
C ASN A 254 7.45 3.22 -0.14
N ALA A 255 6.32 3.21 -0.87
CA ALA A 255 5.30 2.19 -0.69
C ALA A 255 5.80 0.79 -1.12
N GLU A 256 6.57 0.71 -2.21
CA GLU A 256 7.19 -0.54 -2.66
C GLU A 256 8.25 -1.05 -1.67
N LEU A 257 9.07 -0.16 -1.10
CA LEU A 257 10.05 -0.52 -0.06
C LEU A 257 9.36 -1.09 1.19
N LEU A 258 8.27 -0.49 1.63
CA LEU A 258 7.52 -0.97 2.80
C LEU A 258 6.82 -2.31 2.52
N LYS A 259 6.32 -2.53 1.30
CA LYS A 259 5.83 -3.85 0.87
C LYS A 259 6.95 -4.90 0.94
N LEU A 260 8.12 -4.61 0.38
CA LEU A 260 9.29 -5.50 0.44
C LEU A 260 9.64 -5.86 1.88
N LEU A 261 9.68 -4.87 2.78
CA LEU A 261 9.96 -5.07 4.20
C LEU A 261 8.92 -5.94 4.90
N ASN A 262 7.64 -5.79 4.56
CA ASN A 262 6.58 -6.61 5.11
C ASN A 262 6.65 -8.05 4.59
N ASP A 263 6.71 -8.23 3.27
CA ASP A 263 6.48 -9.52 2.62
C ASP A 263 7.74 -10.40 2.65
N GLU A 264 8.93 -9.83 2.38
CA GLU A 264 10.18 -10.60 2.33
C GLU A 264 10.94 -10.62 3.66
N TYR A 265 10.89 -9.51 4.43
CA TYR A 265 11.68 -9.36 5.66
C TYR A 265 10.85 -9.53 6.95
N ASN A 266 9.53 -9.72 6.85
CA ASN A 266 8.62 -9.85 7.98
C ASN A 266 8.86 -8.74 9.03
N TYR A 267 8.94 -7.49 8.57
CA TYR A 267 9.14 -6.30 9.42
C TYR A 267 8.05 -5.24 9.16
N PRO A 268 6.80 -5.48 9.59
CA PRO A 268 5.71 -4.53 9.41
C PRO A 268 5.82 -3.25 10.27
N GLN A 269 6.64 -3.27 11.32
CA GLN A 269 6.71 -2.21 12.34
C GLN A 269 7.04 -0.84 11.72
N LEU A 270 7.97 -0.79 10.77
CA LEU A 270 8.32 0.47 10.10
C LEU A 270 7.12 1.09 9.37
N THR A 271 6.26 0.26 8.76
CA THR A 271 5.05 0.75 8.09
C THR A 271 4.07 1.34 9.09
N GLU A 272 3.89 0.70 10.23
CA GLU A 272 3.03 1.20 11.32
C GLU A 272 3.53 2.52 11.89
N ASP A 273 4.85 2.62 12.13
CA ASP A 273 5.48 3.82 12.67
C ASP A 273 5.36 5.01 11.70
N ILE A 274 5.57 4.79 10.40
CA ILE A 274 5.38 5.82 9.37
C ILE A 274 3.91 6.25 9.30
N LEU A 275 2.97 5.31 9.30
CA LEU A 275 1.54 5.65 9.26
C LEU A 275 1.11 6.41 10.52
N LYS A 276 1.66 6.04 11.69
CA LYS A 276 1.46 6.77 12.94
C LYS A 276 2.00 8.19 12.85
N GLU A 277 3.22 8.38 12.36
CA GLU A 277 3.81 9.71 12.21
C GLU A 277 3.04 10.59 11.19
N ILE A 278 2.59 10.00 10.09
CA ILE A 278 1.73 10.71 9.11
C ILE A 278 0.42 11.14 9.77
N SER A 279 -0.20 10.28 10.59
CA SER A 279 -1.49 10.56 11.24
C SER A 279 -1.43 11.67 12.29
N THR A 280 -0.29 11.84 12.96
CA THR A 280 -0.08 12.88 13.98
C THR A 280 0.40 14.20 13.39
N ARG A 281 0.83 14.20 12.13
CA ARG A 281 1.35 15.40 11.46
C ARG A 281 0.22 16.39 11.16
N VAL A 282 0.49 17.65 11.47
CA VAL A 282 -0.39 18.77 11.11
C VAL A 282 0.01 19.31 9.75
N PHE A 283 -0.91 19.27 8.79
CA PHE A 283 -0.67 19.75 7.43
C PHE A 283 -1.03 21.23 7.30
N ASN A 284 -0.11 22.04 6.77
CA ASN A 284 -0.40 23.42 6.44
C ASN A 284 -1.22 23.48 5.14
N ALA A 285 -2.33 24.23 5.15
CA ALA A 285 -3.17 24.43 3.98
C ALA A 285 -2.44 25.10 2.79
N LYS A 286 -1.31 25.77 3.04
CA LYS A 286 -0.46 26.39 2.01
C LYS A 286 0.51 25.42 1.35
N ASP A 287 0.79 24.27 1.97
CA ASP A 287 1.65 23.25 1.39
C ASP A 287 0.85 22.39 0.40
N THR A 288 1.30 22.36 -0.85
CA THR A 288 0.63 21.59 -1.93
C THR A 288 1.41 20.33 -2.29
N THR A 289 2.71 20.27 -2.01
CA THR A 289 3.58 19.16 -2.42
C THR A 289 3.51 18.04 -1.40
N GLY A 290 3.69 18.35 -0.11
CA GLY A 290 3.70 17.35 0.97
C GLY A 290 2.41 16.53 1.04
N PRO A 291 1.22 17.17 1.17
CA PRO A 291 -0.05 16.46 1.20
C PRO A 291 -0.29 15.60 -0.04
N LYS A 292 0.17 16.03 -1.22
CA LYS A 292 0.01 15.27 -2.47
C LYS A 292 0.93 14.04 -2.51
N ALA A 293 2.17 14.18 -2.09
CA ALA A 293 3.11 13.07 -1.99
C ALA A 293 2.64 12.01 -0.98
N ILE A 294 2.16 12.44 0.19
CA ILE A 294 1.58 11.53 1.18
C ILE A 294 0.29 10.87 0.65
N SER A 295 -0.57 11.63 -0.02
CA SER A 295 -1.80 11.08 -0.62
C SER A 295 -1.50 9.98 -1.64
N ASN A 296 -0.54 10.19 -2.54
CA ASN A 296 -0.10 9.18 -3.50
C ASN A 296 0.50 7.95 -2.81
N PHE A 297 1.28 8.17 -1.75
CA PHE A 297 1.86 7.10 -0.95
C PHE A 297 0.78 6.25 -0.26
N LEU A 298 -0.21 6.87 0.39
CA LEU A 298 -1.31 6.16 1.06
C LEU A 298 -2.15 5.34 0.09
N ILE A 299 -2.46 5.92 -1.09
CA ILE A 299 -3.17 5.19 -2.14
C ILE A 299 -2.33 3.99 -2.58
N LYS A 300 -1.05 4.19 -2.88
CA LYS A 300 -0.20 3.10 -3.36
C LYS A 300 0.00 2.01 -2.31
N LEU A 301 0.21 2.39 -1.05
CA LEU A 301 0.35 1.44 0.06
C LEU A 301 -0.94 0.63 0.27
N SER A 302 -2.12 1.25 0.11
CA SER A 302 -3.41 0.54 0.23
C SER A 302 -3.63 -0.50 -0.88
N GLU A 303 -3.05 -0.31 -2.07
CA GLU A 303 -3.05 -1.31 -3.14
C GLU A 303 -2.04 -2.44 -2.89
N LEU A 304 -0.89 -2.10 -2.31
CA LEU A 304 0.24 -3.02 -2.19
C LEU A 304 0.19 -3.91 -0.93
N SER A 305 -0.25 -3.35 0.21
CA SER A 305 -0.25 -4.00 1.52
C SER A 305 -1.49 -3.60 2.35
N PRO A 306 -2.72 -3.95 1.90
CA PRO A 306 -3.96 -3.52 2.56
C PRO A 306 -4.14 -4.05 3.99
N GLY A 307 -3.55 -5.21 4.33
CA GLY A 307 -3.64 -5.77 5.69
C GLY A 307 -2.99 -4.89 6.76
N ILE A 308 -1.81 -4.32 6.48
CA ILE A 308 -1.14 -3.41 7.42
C ILE A 308 -1.89 -2.07 7.50
N MET A 309 -2.33 -1.56 6.34
CA MET A 309 -3.10 -0.33 6.27
C MET A 309 -4.40 -0.44 7.08
N LEU A 310 -5.08 -1.59 7.02
CA LEU A 310 -6.26 -1.85 7.83
C LEU A 310 -5.95 -1.86 9.33
N ARG A 311 -4.84 -2.50 9.75
CA ARG A 311 -4.42 -2.54 11.16
C ARG A 311 -4.22 -1.14 11.73
N GLN A 312 -3.72 -0.20 10.93
CA GLN A 312 -3.50 1.19 11.34
C GLN A 312 -4.66 2.15 11.01
N MET A 313 -5.81 1.64 10.58
CA MET A 313 -6.92 2.46 10.07
C MET A 313 -7.46 3.46 11.11
N ASN A 314 -7.46 3.10 12.40
CA ASN A 314 -7.89 3.98 13.48
C ASN A 314 -7.06 5.27 13.58
N LEU A 315 -5.79 5.23 13.18
CA LEU A 315 -4.96 6.44 13.09
C LEU A 315 -5.16 7.13 11.74
N VAL A 316 -5.21 6.39 10.65
CA VAL A 316 -5.35 6.96 9.30
C VAL A 316 -6.67 7.74 9.16
N ILE A 317 -7.74 7.30 9.82
CA ILE A 317 -9.05 7.96 9.74
C ILE A 317 -9.03 9.40 10.27
N THR A 318 -8.10 9.76 11.17
CA THR A 318 -7.97 11.13 11.68
C THR A 318 -7.62 12.12 10.55
N LEU A 319 -6.99 11.64 9.48
CA LEU A 319 -6.66 12.43 8.29
C LEU A 319 -7.92 12.84 7.49
N LEU A 320 -9.08 12.21 7.71
CA LEU A 320 -10.33 12.66 7.10
C LEU A 320 -10.82 14.01 7.65
N ASN A 321 -10.38 14.40 8.84
CA ASN A 321 -10.73 15.68 9.46
C ASN A 321 -9.79 16.82 9.02
N ASN A 322 -8.83 16.56 8.11
CA ASN A 322 -7.94 17.60 7.60
C ASN A 322 -8.63 18.52 6.58
N SER A 323 -8.18 19.77 6.51
CA SER A 323 -8.64 20.74 5.51
C SER A 323 -8.17 20.40 4.09
N SER A 324 -7.07 19.65 3.95
CA SER A 324 -6.54 19.22 2.67
C SER A 324 -7.45 18.21 1.99
N ILE A 325 -8.05 18.63 0.87
CA ILE A 325 -8.93 17.78 0.06
C ILE A 325 -8.19 16.55 -0.49
N THR A 326 -6.89 16.67 -0.77
CA THR A 326 -6.08 15.61 -1.36
C THR A 326 -5.91 14.45 -0.38
N LEU A 327 -5.62 14.76 0.90
CA LEU A 327 -5.52 13.75 1.96
C LEU A 327 -6.85 13.06 2.18
N ARG A 328 -7.95 13.82 2.27
CA ARG A 328 -9.29 13.24 2.40
C ARG A 328 -9.62 12.31 1.23
N CYS A 329 -9.29 12.71 0.00
CA CYS A 329 -9.43 11.85 -1.17
C CYS A 329 -8.62 10.55 -1.06
N SER A 330 -7.35 10.62 -0.62
CA SER A 330 -6.50 9.42 -0.49
C SER A 330 -7.01 8.42 0.53
N VAL A 331 -7.52 8.88 1.68
CA VAL A 331 -8.05 7.97 2.70
C VAL A 331 -9.33 7.30 2.22
N VAL A 332 -10.22 8.05 1.56
CA VAL A 332 -11.45 7.49 0.96
C VAL A 332 -11.13 6.46 -0.11
N GLU A 333 -10.16 6.76 -0.97
CA GLU A 333 -9.71 5.81 -1.99
C GLU A 333 -9.04 4.57 -1.38
N ALA A 334 -8.22 4.74 -0.34
CA ALA A 334 -7.61 3.65 0.40
C ALA A 334 -8.67 2.73 1.04
N CYS A 335 -9.75 3.27 1.59
CA CYS A 335 -10.87 2.46 2.12
C CYS A 335 -11.46 1.55 1.03
N GLY A 336 -11.70 2.10 -0.17
CA GLY A 336 -12.19 1.33 -1.30
C GLY A 336 -11.22 0.24 -1.75
N ASN A 337 -9.92 0.53 -1.78
CA ASN A 337 -8.88 -0.44 -2.13
C ASN A 337 -8.77 -1.58 -1.10
N ILE A 338 -8.78 -1.24 0.20
CA ILE A 338 -8.71 -2.23 1.28
C ILE A 338 -9.90 -3.17 1.23
N VAL A 339 -11.13 -2.65 1.08
CA VAL A 339 -12.32 -3.49 0.95
C VAL A 339 -12.25 -4.33 -0.31
N ALA A 340 -11.81 -3.77 -1.43
CA ALA A 340 -11.69 -4.49 -2.69
C ALA A 340 -10.72 -5.67 -2.63
N GLU A 341 -9.61 -5.55 -1.91
CA GLU A 341 -8.65 -6.64 -1.77
C GLU A 341 -9.11 -7.68 -0.74
N LEU A 342 -9.50 -7.25 0.46
CA LEU A 342 -9.83 -8.17 1.56
C LEU A 342 -11.11 -8.97 1.31
N ALA A 343 -12.00 -8.48 0.45
CA ALA A 343 -13.24 -9.15 0.09
C ALA A 343 -13.12 -10.09 -1.12
N GLN A 344 -11.93 -10.23 -1.73
CA GLN A 344 -11.71 -11.22 -2.81
C GLN A 344 -11.65 -12.65 -2.28
N ASP A 345 -11.00 -12.86 -1.14
CA ASP A 345 -10.87 -14.17 -0.51
C ASP A 345 -11.97 -14.38 0.57
N PRO A 346 -12.82 -15.42 0.46
CA PRO A 346 -13.88 -15.68 1.43
C PRO A 346 -13.40 -15.87 2.88
N GLN A 347 -12.23 -16.48 3.09
CA GLN A 347 -11.70 -16.71 4.44
C GLN A 347 -11.28 -15.38 5.09
N THR A 348 -10.51 -14.58 4.37
CA THR A 348 -10.10 -13.24 4.77
C THR A 348 -11.31 -12.32 5.01
N MET A 349 -12.33 -12.42 4.16
CA MET A 349 -13.56 -11.63 4.29
C MET A 349 -14.31 -11.91 5.60
N GLU A 350 -14.44 -13.17 6.02
CA GLU A 350 -15.11 -13.50 7.28
C GLU A 350 -14.29 -13.03 8.49
N HIS A 351 -12.97 -13.16 8.43
CA HIS A 351 -12.07 -12.67 9.49
C HIS A 351 -12.16 -11.14 9.69
N TYR A 352 -12.28 -10.37 8.60
CA TYR A 352 -12.33 -8.90 8.63
C TYR A 352 -13.73 -8.30 8.41
N LYS A 353 -14.79 -9.10 8.58
CA LYS A 353 -16.16 -8.72 8.24
C LYS A 353 -16.64 -7.43 8.89
N GLN A 354 -16.38 -7.27 10.19
CA GLN A 354 -16.79 -6.07 10.93
C GLN A 354 -16.01 -4.83 10.47
N GLN A 355 -14.70 -4.96 10.25
CA GLN A 355 -13.86 -3.86 9.80
C GLN A 355 -14.23 -3.44 8.37
N ILE A 356 -14.53 -4.40 7.49
CA ILE A 356 -15.04 -4.13 6.14
C ILE A 356 -16.37 -3.38 6.20
N ALA A 357 -17.29 -3.77 7.10
CA ALA A 357 -18.57 -3.06 7.26
C ALA A 357 -18.36 -1.59 7.67
N VAL A 358 -17.49 -1.32 8.65
CA VAL A 358 -17.15 0.04 9.09
C VAL A 358 -16.51 0.86 7.96
N LEU A 359 -15.63 0.26 7.15
CA LEU A 359 -15.06 0.95 5.98
C LEU A 359 -16.11 1.28 4.92
N ILE A 360 -17.09 0.40 4.71
CA ILE A 360 -18.20 0.66 3.80
C ILE A 360 -19.09 1.79 4.32
N GLU A 361 -19.45 1.77 5.60
CA GLU A 361 -20.21 2.87 6.24
C GLU A 361 -19.48 4.20 6.10
N LEU A 362 -18.15 4.21 6.30
CA LEU A 362 -17.33 5.38 6.09
C LEU A 362 -17.39 5.88 4.64
N LEU A 363 -17.32 4.99 3.64
CA LEU A 363 -17.51 5.37 2.23
C LEU A 363 -18.89 5.98 2.00
N GLU A 364 -19.94 5.40 2.58
CA GLU A 364 -21.32 5.89 2.47
C GLU A 364 -21.47 7.31 3.05
N GLU A 365 -20.90 7.59 4.22
CA GLU A 365 -20.90 8.93 4.81
C GLU A 365 -20.22 9.95 3.90
N ARG A 366 -19.12 9.56 3.25
CA ARG A 366 -18.35 10.45 2.38
C ARG A 366 -19.06 10.82 1.08
N PHE A 367 -20.25 10.29 0.80
CA PHE A 367 -21.14 10.83 -0.25
C PHE A 367 -21.64 12.24 0.06
N GLN A 368 -21.57 12.69 1.32
CA GLN A 368 -22.00 14.03 1.75
C GLN A 368 -20.83 14.95 2.11
N ASP A 369 -19.60 14.61 1.71
CA ASP A 369 -18.46 15.48 1.94
C ASP A 369 -18.65 16.87 1.30
N SER A 370 -18.16 17.91 1.97
CA SER A 370 -18.24 19.30 1.47
C SER A 370 -17.64 19.47 0.07
N ASN A 371 -16.61 18.69 -0.26
CA ASN A 371 -15.89 18.81 -1.51
C ASN A 371 -16.30 17.74 -2.54
N PRO A 372 -16.63 18.11 -3.80
CA PRO A 372 -17.06 17.18 -4.83
C PRO A 372 -16.01 16.13 -5.23
N TYR A 373 -14.71 16.41 -5.08
CA TYR A 373 -13.65 15.44 -5.39
C TYR A 373 -13.67 14.26 -4.41
N VAL A 374 -13.86 14.54 -3.12
CA VAL A 374 -13.95 13.49 -2.08
C VAL A 374 -15.20 12.63 -2.30
N ARG A 375 -16.34 13.27 -2.59
CA ARG A 375 -17.59 12.55 -2.92
C ARG A 375 -17.43 11.66 -4.15
N THR A 376 -16.71 12.15 -5.16
CA THR A 376 -16.37 11.37 -6.35
C THR A 376 -15.52 10.15 -6.01
N LYS A 377 -14.53 10.29 -5.10
CA LYS A 377 -13.72 9.16 -4.64
C LYS A 377 -14.52 8.13 -3.86
N ALA A 378 -15.49 8.55 -3.06
CA ALA A 378 -16.41 7.63 -2.37
C ALA A 378 -17.23 6.81 -3.37
N ILE A 379 -17.80 7.46 -4.38
CA ILE A 379 -18.56 6.80 -5.46
C ILE A 379 -17.67 5.80 -6.23
N GLN A 380 -16.42 6.19 -6.53
CA GLN A 380 -15.46 5.30 -7.20
C GLN A 380 -15.08 4.09 -6.33
N GLY A 381 -14.90 4.28 -5.02
CA GLY A 381 -14.69 3.20 -4.06
C GLY A 381 -15.86 2.21 -4.06
N CYS A 382 -17.10 2.70 -3.93
CA CYS A 382 -18.31 1.87 -4.04
C CYS A 382 -18.40 1.14 -5.39
N SER A 383 -18.00 1.79 -6.49
CA SER A 383 -17.97 1.16 -7.81
C SER A 383 -16.98 0.00 -7.89
N LYS A 384 -15.81 0.10 -7.24
CA LYS A 384 -14.84 -1.01 -7.14
C LYS A 384 -15.41 -2.16 -6.32
N ILE A 385 -16.10 -1.87 -5.22
CA ILE A 385 -16.75 -2.89 -4.38
C ILE A 385 -17.87 -3.62 -5.14
N CYS A 386 -18.61 -2.90 -5.99
CA CYS A 386 -19.64 -3.51 -6.84
C CYS A 386 -19.07 -4.49 -7.87
N ASP A 387 -17.78 -4.41 -8.21
CA ASP A 387 -17.16 -5.32 -9.16
C ASP A 387 -16.92 -6.73 -8.63
N LEU A 388 -16.81 -6.86 -7.32
CA LEU A 388 -16.43 -8.08 -6.63
C LEU A 388 -17.49 -9.18 -6.82
N SER A 389 -17.03 -10.42 -6.79
CA SER A 389 -17.89 -11.62 -6.79
C SER A 389 -18.67 -11.79 -5.48
N SER A 390 -18.19 -11.18 -4.40
CA SER A 390 -18.75 -11.25 -3.05
C SER A 390 -20.12 -10.54 -2.93
N LYS A 391 -21.01 -11.12 -2.12
CA LYS A 391 -22.42 -10.70 -2.01
C LYS A 391 -22.60 -9.56 -0.99
N PHE A 392 -22.39 -8.32 -1.41
CA PHE A 392 -22.70 -7.11 -0.61
C PHE A 392 -24.13 -6.60 -0.84
N ASN A 393 -25.15 -7.45 -0.74
CA ASN A 393 -26.51 -7.09 -1.18
C ASN A 393 -27.09 -5.87 -0.43
N LYS A 394 -26.93 -5.83 0.90
CA LYS A 394 -27.40 -4.69 1.72
C LYS A 394 -26.68 -3.39 1.36
N SER A 395 -25.35 -3.44 1.24
CA SER A 395 -24.55 -2.28 0.85
C SER A 395 -24.87 -1.82 -0.57
N LYS A 396 -25.05 -2.73 -1.54
CA LYS A 396 -25.46 -2.40 -2.91
C LYS A 396 -26.82 -1.69 -2.96
N ALA A 397 -27.79 -2.12 -2.15
CA ALA A 397 -29.08 -1.43 -2.04
C ALA A 397 -28.88 0.01 -1.50
N LYS A 398 -28.05 0.18 -0.48
CA LYS A 398 -27.72 1.50 0.07
C LYS A 398 -26.97 2.39 -0.93
N PHE A 399 -25.99 1.84 -1.64
CA PHE A 399 -25.25 2.52 -2.71
C PHE A 399 -26.19 3.00 -3.81
N THR A 400 -27.20 2.19 -4.18
CA THR A 400 -28.23 2.58 -5.15
C THR A 400 -28.95 3.83 -4.68
N SER A 401 -29.53 3.81 -3.47
CA SER A 401 -30.25 4.96 -2.91
C SER A 401 -29.36 6.23 -2.83
N LEU A 402 -28.10 6.07 -2.39
CA LEU A 402 -27.13 7.18 -2.31
C LEU A 402 -26.75 7.71 -3.69
N ALA A 403 -26.59 6.84 -4.70
CA ALA A 403 -26.28 7.23 -6.06
C ALA A 403 -27.45 7.97 -6.72
N VAL A 404 -28.69 7.49 -6.55
CA VAL A 404 -29.91 8.15 -7.06
C VAL A 404 -30.04 9.55 -6.47
N ARG A 405 -29.83 9.72 -5.16
CA ARG A 405 -29.79 11.05 -4.52
C ARG A 405 -28.71 11.95 -5.12
N SER A 406 -27.53 11.38 -5.42
CA SER A 406 -26.37 12.11 -5.93
C SER A 406 -26.50 12.51 -7.41
N LEU A 407 -27.52 12.02 -8.13
CA LEU A 407 -27.87 12.51 -9.47
C LEU A 407 -28.34 13.96 -9.47
N GLN A 408 -28.85 14.46 -8.34
CA GLN A 408 -29.26 15.87 -8.19
C GLN A 408 -28.14 16.73 -7.62
N ASP A 409 -26.90 16.23 -7.58
CA ASP A 409 -25.79 16.97 -7.03
C ASP A 409 -25.48 18.25 -7.83
N ARG A 410 -24.97 19.28 -7.16
CA ARG A 410 -24.53 20.52 -7.81
C ARG A 410 -23.37 20.28 -8.79
N SER A 411 -22.45 19.38 -8.47
CA SER A 411 -21.26 19.07 -9.26
C SER A 411 -21.56 18.07 -10.37
N SER A 412 -21.30 18.45 -11.61
CA SER A 412 -21.39 17.53 -12.76
C SER A 412 -20.45 16.33 -12.65
N LEU A 413 -19.30 16.49 -11.98
CA LEU A 413 -18.37 15.39 -11.76
C LEU A 413 -19.02 14.29 -10.91
N VAL A 414 -19.75 14.67 -9.87
CA VAL A 414 -20.40 13.73 -8.96
C VAL A 414 -21.55 13.05 -9.70
N ARG A 415 -22.45 13.82 -10.32
CA ARG A 415 -23.58 13.28 -11.10
C ARG A 415 -23.12 12.26 -12.13
N ARG A 416 -22.10 12.60 -12.93
CA ARG A 416 -21.50 11.67 -13.90
C ARG A 416 -21.02 10.36 -13.26
N ASN A 417 -20.30 10.43 -12.15
CA ASN A 417 -19.83 9.20 -11.47
C ASN A 417 -20.99 8.43 -10.80
N SER A 418 -22.05 9.11 -10.36
CA SER A 418 -23.26 8.45 -9.86
C SER A 418 -23.98 7.67 -10.96
N VAL A 419 -24.07 8.22 -12.18
CA VAL A 419 -24.59 7.50 -13.35
C VAL A 419 -23.76 6.25 -13.64
N LYS A 420 -22.42 6.35 -13.59
CA LYS A 420 -21.53 5.17 -13.72
C LYS A 420 -21.81 4.11 -12.68
N LEU A 421 -21.94 4.51 -11.41
CA LEU A 421 -22.22 3.59 -10.31
C LEU A 421 -23.58 2.90 -10.51
N LEU A 422 -24.61 3.63 -10.94
CA LEU A 422 -25.93 3.06 -11.24
C LEU A 422 -25.87 2.07 -12.40
N SER A 423 -25.16 2.40 -13.48
CA SER A 423 -24.93 1.50 -14.61
C SER A 423 -24.28 0.19 -14.14
N LYS A 424 -23.28 0.31 -13.26
CA LYS A 424 -22.58 -0.83 -12.65
C LYS A 424 -23.50 -1.70 -11.80
N LEU A 425 -24.30 -1.07 -10.94
CA LEU A 425 -25.25 -1.74 -10.05
C LEU A 425 -26.34 -2.45 -10.83
N LEU A 426 -26.80 -1.85 -11.93
CA LEU A 426 -27.76 -2.44 -12.85
C LEU A 426 -27.18 -3.67 -13.56
N LEU A 427 -25.98 -3.58 -14.13
CA LEU A 427 -25.30 -4.72 -14.76
C LEU A 427 -25.05 -5.88 -13.79
N LYS A 428 -24.72 -5.58 -12.54
CA LYS A 428 -24.33 -6.56 -11.50
C LYS A 428 -25.39 -6.72 -10.41
N HIS A 429 -26.67 -6.52 -10.75
CA HIS A 429 -27.76 -6.64 -9.80
C HIS A 429 -27.89 -8.09 -9.28
N PRO A 430 -28.26 -8.29 -7.99
CA PRO A 430 -28.36 -9.63 -7.39
C PRO A 430 -29.62 -10.41 -7.83
N PHE A 431 -30.58 -9.74 -8.47
CA PHE A 431 -31.93 -10.25 -8.71
C PHE A 431 -32.06 -11.12 -9.98
N LYS A 432 -31.08 -11.99 -10.26
CA LYS A 432 -31.00 -12.81 -11.48
C LYS A 432 -31.31 -14.29 -11.29
N ALA A 433 -31.52 -14.74 -10.06
CA ALA A 433 -31.49 -16.16 -9.70
C ALA A 433 -32.77 -16.93 -10.05
N ILE A 434 -33.94 -16.28 -9.98
CA ILE A 434 -35.25 -16.95 -10.08
C ILE A 434 -35.89 -16.70 -11.45
N HIS A 435 -36.04 -15.42 -11.82
CA HIS A 435 -36.81 -14.98 -12.99
C HIS A 435 -35.93 -14.43 -14.12
N GLY A 436 -34.65 -14.79 -14.13
CA GLY A 436 -33.66 -14.25 -15.07
C GLY A 436 -33.28 -12.80 -14.77
N SER A 437 -32.66 -12.11 -15.73
CA SER A 437 -32.11 -10.75 -15.58
C SER A 437 -33.12 -9.62 -15.82
N GLN A 438 -34.38 -9.94 -16.12
CA GLN A 438 -35.38 -8.94 -16.49
C GLN A 438 -35.99 -8.28 -15.24
N LEU A 439 -36.13 -6.96 -15.28
CA LEU A 439 -36.50 -6.12 -14.12
C LEU A 439 -37.84 -5.37 -14.34
N ARG A 440 -38.81 -6.01 -14.98
CA ARG A 440 -40.11 -5.39 -15.26
C ARG A 440 -40.97 -5.29 -14.01
N LEU A 441 -41.26 -4.07 -13.55
CA LEU A 441 -41.99 -3.83 -12.29
C LEU A 441 -43.29 -4.64 -12.15
N SER A 442 -44.12 -4.68 -13.19
CA SER A 442 -45.42 -5.38 -13.16
C SER A 442 -45.29 -6.88 -12.87
N GLU A 443 -44.27 -7.55 -13.43
CA GLU A 443 -44.02 -8.98 -13.23
C GLU A 443 -43.56 -9.26 -11.79
N TRP A 444 -42.63 -8.44 -11.28
CA TRP A 444 -42.15 -8.56 -9.90
C TRP A 444 -43.24 -8.28 -8.86
N GLU A 445 -44.14 -7.34 -9.11
CA GLU A 445 -45.32 -7.08 -8.27
C GLU A 445 -46.32 -8.24 -8.29
N GLU A 446 -46.49 -8.91 -9.44
CA GLU A 446 -47.32 -10.11 -9.56
C GLU A 446 -46.71 -11.29 -8.77
N TYR A 447 -45.40 -11.52 -8.89
CA TYR A 447 -44.69 -12.55 -8.13
C TYR A 447 -44.78 -12.32 -6.62
N LEU A 448 -44.69 -11.07 -6.17
CA LEU A 448 -44.88 -10.71 -4.77
C LEU A 448 -46.30 -11.04 -4.31
N LYS A 449 -47.33 -10.59 -5.04
CA LYS A 449 -48.74 -10.85 -4.70
C LYS A 449 -49.07 -12.34 -4.66
N GLY A 450 -48.57 -13.11 -5.62
CA GLY A 450 -48.71 -14.56 -5.65
C GLY A 450 -48.09 -15.23 -4.43
N SER A 451 -46.88 -14.80 -4.04
CA SER A 451 -46.17 -15.33 -2.87
C SER A 451 -46.80 -14.94 -1.54
N GLU A 452 -47.31 -13.72 -1.42
CA GLU A 452 -48.06 -13.26 -0.24
C GLU A 452 -49.39 -14.01 -0.11
N SER A 453 -50.08 -14.27 -1.23
CA SER A 453 -51.30 -15.09 -1.25
C SER A 453 -51.00 -16.54 -0.86
N GLN A 454 -49.90 -17.11 -1.35
CA GLN A 454 -49.45 -18.45 -0.98
C GLN A 454 -49.06 -18.54 0.49
N LEU A 455 -48.34 -17.56 1.02
CA LEU A 455 -48.00 -17.47 2.44
C LEU A 455 -49.27 -17.41 3.31
N ASN A 456 -50.24 -16.55 2.96
CA ASN A 456 -51.50 -16.44 3.68
C ASN A 456 -52.33 -17.73 3.64
N SER A 457 -52.35 -18.43 2.51
CA SER A 457 -53.03 -19.72 2.41
C SER A 457 -52.36 -20.82 3.23
N THR A 458 -51.03 -20.78 3.35
CA THR A 458 -50.24 -21.75 4.11
C THR A 458 -50.39 -21.47 5.61
N LEU A 459 -50.36 -20.21 6.03
CA LEU A 459 -50.67 -19.77 7.40
C LEU A 459 -52.06 -20.24 7.83
N LYS A 460 -53.09 -19.99 7.01
CA LYS A 460 -54.45 -20.46 7.31
C LYS A 460 -54.55 -21.98 7.46
N LYS A 461 -53.80 -22.75 6.65
CA LYS A 461 -53.76 -24.21 6.75
C LYS A 461 -53.08 -24.68 8.04
N VAL A 462 -52.04 -23.97 8.48
CA VAL A 462 -51.34 -24.24 9.75
C VAL A 462 -52.25 -23.91 10.93
N GLU A 463 -52.89 -22.74 10.94
CA GLU A 463 -53.88 -22.35 11.97
C GLU A 463 -55.07 -23.33 12.02
N SER A 464 -55.51 -23.84 10.86
CA SER A 464 -56.58 -24.85 10.77
C SER A 464 -56.13 -26.22 11.29
N GLN A 465 -54.84 -26.57 11.15
CA GLN A 465 -54.28 -27.83 11.65
C GLN A 465 -53.96 -27.76 13.14
N GLU A 466 -53.52 -26.62 13.66
CA GLU A 466 -53.38 -26.38 15.10
C GLU A 466 -54.75 -26.41 15.78
N THR A 467 -55.79 -25.80 15.21
CA THR A 467 -57.15 -25.92 15.77
C THR A 467 -57.72 -27.34 15.68
N LEU A 468 -57.43 -28.11 14.62
CA LEU A 468 -57.81 -29.52 14.54
C LEU A 468 -57.03 -30.39 15.53
N ASN A 469 -55.74 -30.14 15.72
CA ASN A 469 -54.92 -30.85 16.70
C ASN A 469 -55.29 -30.46 18.14
N ASP A 470 -55.55 -29.19 18.44
CA ASP A 470 -56.10 -28.72 19.72
C ASP A 470 -57.51 -29.27 19.97
N THR A 471 -58.32 -29.50 18.92
CA THR A 471 -59.63 -30.14 19.06
C THR A 471 -59.51 -31.64 19.29
N ILE A 472 -58.51 -32.29 18.69
CA ILE A 472 -58.18 -33.72 18.93
C ILE A 472 -57.56 -33.90 20.33
N GLU A 473 -56.72 -32.98 20.78
CA GLU A 473 -56.06 -33.01 22.09
C GLU A 473 -57.03 -32.60 23.22
N ARG A 474 -57.97 -31.65 22.98
CA ARG A 474 -59.11 -31.40 23.88
C ARG A 474 -60.12 -32.54 23.94
N SER A 475 -60.25 -33.35 22.88
CA SER A 475 -61.11 -34.54 22.92
C SER A 475 -60.50 -35.73 23.67
N LEU A 476 -59.22 -35.64 24.07
CA LEU A 476 -58.50 -36.66 24.83
C LEU A 476 -58.24 -36.24 26.30
N ILE A 477 -58.65 -35.05 26.72
CA ILE A 477 -58.45 -34.53 28.08
C ILE A 477 -59.76 -33.93 28.59
N GLU A 478 -60.76 -34.78 28.80
CA GLU A 478 -61.76 -34.60 29.85
C GLU A 478 -61.43 -35.61 30.97
N GLU A 479 -60.57 -35.21 31.91
CA GLU A 479 -60.72 -35.47 33.35
C GLU A 479 -59.66 -34.66 34.14
N GLU A 480 -60.16 -33.82 35.04
CA GLU A 480 -59.53 -33.23 36.24
C GLU A 480 -58.65 -31.95 36.15
N VAL A 481 -59.34 -30.80 36.24
CA VAL A 481 -59.43 -29.90 37.44
C VAL A 481 -58.18 -29.15 37.96
N GLU A 482 -58.29 -27.81 37.85
CA GLU A 482 -57.95 -26.69 38.78
C GLU A 482 -56.58 -25.98 38.86
N GLN A 483 -56.71 -24.63 38.73
CA GLN A 483 -56.02 -23.49 39.41
C GLN A 483 -54.51 -23.28 39.10
N ASP A 484 -53.97 -22.06 38.91
CA ASP A 484 -54.32 -20.73 39.43
C ASP A 484 -53.66 -19.60 38.59
N GLU A 485 -54.09 -18.37 38.84
CA GLU A 485 -53.85 -17.11 38.13
C GLU A 485 -52.43 -16.49 38.22
N GLY A 486 -52.09 -15.56 37.30
CA GLY A 486 -50.96 -14.63 37.50
C GLY A 486 -50.62 -13.71 36.30
N GLN A 487 -51.00 -12.43 36.40
CA GLN A 487 -50.92 -11.33 35.42
C GLN A 487 -49.50 -10.91 34.97
N CYS A 488 -49.34 -10.32 33.76
CA CYS A 488 -49.12 -8.87 33.58
C CYS A 488 -48.91 -8.44 32.11
N ARG A 489 -49.60 -7.38 31.68
CA ARG A 489 -49.37 -6.60 30.46
C ARG A 489 -48.09 -5.77 30.60
N THR A 490 -47.29 -5.60 29.54
CA THR A 490 -46.78 -4.26 29.15
C THR A 490 -46.32 -4.23 27.69
N GLU A 491 -46.40 -3.02 27.16
CA GLU A 491 -46.36 -2.60 25.77
C GLU A 491 -44.98 -2.69 25.09
N LEU A 492 -45.08 -2.73 23.77
CA LEU A 492 -44.02 -2.50 22.79
C LEU A 492 -43.40 -1.10 22.98
N GLU A 493 -42.08 -1.01 22.89
CA GLU A 493 -41.36 -0.14 21.95
C GLU A 493 -39.84 -0.21 22.18
N GLY A 494 -39.06 -0.41 21.11
CA GLY A 494 -37.61 -0.10 21.12
C GLY A 494 -36.71 -1.07 20.35
N SER A 495 -36.35 -0.67 19.13
CA SER A 495 -35.22 -1.19 18.32
C SER A 495 -35.38 -2.58 17.67
N PHE A 496 -36.06 -2.62 16.52
CA PHE A 496 -36.04 -3.74 15.57
C PHE A 496 -34.63 -4.00 15.02
N ASN A 497 -33.94 -4.99 15.60
CA ASN A 497 -32.65 -5.47 15.11
C ASN A 497 -32.87 -6.72 14.24
N LYS A 498 -32.97 -6.52 12.91
CA LYS A 498 -33.22 -7.58 11.89
C LYS A 498 -32.24 -8.77 11.93
N SER A 499 -31.06 -8.60 12.54
CA SER A 499 -30.06 -9.68 12.73
C SER A 499 -30.37 -10.58 13.91
N ALA A 500 -30.83 -10.01 15.03
CA ALA A 500 -31.19 -10.75 16.23
C ALA A 500 -32.45 -11.60 16.00
N GLU A 501 -33.35 -11.15 15.11
CA GLU A 501 -34.55 -11.89 14.73
C GLU A 501 -34.21 -13.10 13.85
N LEU A 502 -33.29 -12.97 12.88
CA LEU A 502 -32.82 -14.13 12.10
C LEU A 502 -32.07 -15.16 12.96
N SER A 503 -31.20 -14.73 13.88
CA SER A 503 -30.45 -15.65 14.74
C SER A 503 -31.30 -16.27 15.86
N ARG A 504 -32.31 -15.55 16.38
CA ARG A 504 -33.29 -16.11 17.31
C ARG A 504 -34.16 -17.15 16.62
N ILE A 505 -34.57 -16.90 15.39
CA ILE A 505 -35.32 -17.86 14.56
C ILE A 505 -34.46 -19.08 14.23
N GLU A 506 -33.15 -18.93 13.96
CA GLU A 506 -32.25 -20.09 13.73
C GLU A 506 -32.06 -20.95 14.99
N ASN A 507 -31.93 -20.36 16.17
CA ASN A 507 -31.72 -21.10 17.43
C ASN A 507 -33.00 -21.71 18.01
N GLU A 508 -34.18 -21.12 17.78
CA GLU A 508 -35.47 -21.73 18.16
C GLU A 508 -35.88 -22.89 17.22
N VAL A 509 -35.31 -22.94 16.01
CA VAL A 509 -35.56 -23.98 14.99
C VAL A 509 -34.81 -25.29 15.25
N GLU A 510 -33.69 -25.27 15.99
CA GLU A 510 -32.98 -26.51 16.34
C GLU A 510 -33.75 -27.41 17.34
N ASN A 511 -34.76 -26.88 18.04
CA ASN A 511 -35.40 -27.57 19.16
C ASN A 511 -36.81 -28.14 18.92
N ILE A 512 -37.39 -28.04 17.71
CA ILE A 512 -38.80 -28.47 17.51
C ILE A 512 -38.96 -29.35 16.26
N ASN A 513 -39.23 -30.64 16.50
CA ASN A 513 -39.43 -31.70 15.49
C ASN A 513 -40.83 -31.64 14.81
N THR A 514 -41.14 -30.55 14.10
CA THR A 514 -42.30 -30.43 13.18
C THR A 514 -41.86 -29.82 11.83
N ALA A 515 -40.92 -30.50 11.15
CA ALA A 515 -40.00 -29.88 10.19
C ALA A 515 -40.54 -29.47 8.79
N THR A 516 -41.72 -29.92 8.33
CA THR A 516 -42.12 -29.73 6.92
C THR A 516 -42.83 -28.41 6.64
N ASN A 517 -43.81 -27.99 7.45
CA ASN A 517 -44.56 -26.75 7.21
C ASN A 517 -43.74 -25.50 7.56
N THR A 518 -42.93 -25.54 8.63
CA THR A 518 -42.11 -24.41 9.09
C THR A 518 -41.01 -24.05 8.08
N SER A 519 -40.36 -25.05 7.46
CA SER A 519 -39.32 -24.80 6.44
C SER A 519 -39.89 -24.17 5.15
N VAL A 520 -41.12 -24.55 4.75
CA VAL A 520 -41.82 -23.95 3.60
C VAL A 520 -42.20 -22.50 3.91
N LEU A 521 -42.67 -22.23 5.13
CA LEU A 521 -43.04 -20.90 5.59
C LEU A 521 -41.81 -19.96 5.64
N MET A 522 -40.66 -20.47 6.08
CA MET A 522 -39.39 -19.73 6.06
C MET A 522 -38.93 -19.39 4.64
N LYS A 523 -39.02 -20.35 3.70
CA LYS A 523 -38.70 -20.12 2.28
C LYS A 523 -39.60 -19.05 1.64
N LEU A 524 -40.91 -19.11 1.91
CA LEU A 524 -41.87 -18.11 1.42
C LEU A 524 -41.58 -16.71 1.98
N LYS A 525 -41.29 -16.60 3.29
CA LYS A 525 -40.90 -15.33 3.92
C LYS A 525 -39.63 -14.75 3.29
N LEU A 526 -38.59 -15.57 3.08
CA LEU A 526 -37.35 -15.12 2.45
C LEU A 526 -37.57 -14.69 1.00
N MET A 527 -38.42 -15.40 0.27
CA MET A 527 -38.78 -15.07 -1.11
C MET A 527 -39.56 -13.75 -1.20
N ILE A 528 -40.47 -13.48 -0.25
CA ILE A 528 -41.17 -12.19 -0.15
C ILE A 528 -40.19 -11.05 0.13
N VAL A 529 -39.20 -11.25 1.02
CA VAL A 529 -38.15 -10.24 1.25
C VAL A 529 -37.35 -10.00 -0.03
N TYR A 530 -36.96 -11.05 -0.74
CA TYR A 530 -36.26 -10.93 -2.02
C TYR A 530 -37.06 -10.13 -3.06
N TYR A 531 -38.36 -10.40 -3.21
CA TYR A 531 -39.21 -9.62 -4.12
C TYR A 531 -39.40 -8.18 -3.67
N LYS A 532 -39.54 -7.92 -2.37
CA LYS A 532 -39.61 -6.55 -1.82
C LYS A 532 -38.33 -5.77 -2.09
N ASP A 533 -37.17 -6.39 -1.90
CA ASP A 533 -35.87 -5.78 -2.20
C ASP A 533 -35.70 -5.51 -3.69
N ALA A 534 -36.12 -6.44 -4.55
CA ALA A 534 -36.09 -6.26 -6.01
C ALA A 534 -37.00 -5.12 -6.47
N ILE A 535 -38.24 -5.07 -5.99
CA ILE A 535 -39.19 -3.99 -6.31
C ILE A 535 -38.66 -2.64 -5.82
N SER A 536 -38.06 -2.59 -4.63
CA SER A 536 -37.40 -1.38 -4.11
C SER A 536 -36.29 -0.91 -5.05
N PHE A 537 -35.41 -1.82 -5.47
CA PHE A 537 -34.35 -1.53 -6.45
C PHE A 537 -34.91 -1.03 -7.78
N ILE A 538 -35.93 -1.69 -8.34
CA ILE A 538 -36.56 -1.28 -9.61
C ILE A 538 -37.15 0.13 -9.50
N LYS A 539 -37.83 0.45 -8.37
CA LYS A 539 -38.39 1.78 -8.13
C LYS A 539 -37.31 2.86 -8.03
N GLU A 540 -36.19 2.57 -7.38
CA GLU A 540 -35.03 3.47 -7.36
C GLU A 540 -34.44 3.67 -8.77
N ILE A 541 -34.35 2.61 -9.57
CA ILE A 541 -33.90 2.70 -10.97
C ILE A 541 -34.88 3.54 -11.82
N HIS A 542 -36.19 3.36 -11.70
CA HIS A 542 -37.17 4.19 -12.40
C HIS A 542 -37.00 5.68 -12.05
N LYS A 543 -36.86 6.01 -10.77
CA LYS A 543 -36.57 7.38 -10.33
C LYS A 543 -35.25 7.89 -10.92
N SER A 544 -34.24 7.03 -11.00
CA SER A 544 -32.96 7.38 -11.60
C SER A 544 -33.07 7.67 -13.10
N ILE A 545 -33.89 6.92 -13.84
CA ILE A 545 -34.15 7.13 -15.28
C ILE A 545 -34.78 8.50 -15.51
N GLU A 546 -35.77 8.89 -14.71
CA GLU A 546 -36.39 10.22 -14.80
C GLU A 546 -35.36 11.34 -14.58
N LEU A 547 -34.51 11.19 -13.55
CA LEU A 547 -33.47 12.18 -13.23
C LEU A 547 -32.38 12.23 -14.31
N ILE A 548 -31.94 11.08 -14.82
CA ILE A 548 -30.87 10.98 -15.84
C ILE A 548 -31.37 11.45 -17.21
N SER A 549 -32.65 11.27 -17.53
CA SER A 549 -33.27 11.84 -18.73
C SER A 549 -33.11 13.36 -18.78
N ASN A 550 -33.20 14.03 -17.62
CA ASN A 550 -32.93 15.47 -17.54
C ASN A 550 -31.44 15.81 -17.75
N LEU A 551 -30.53 14.89 -17.41
CA LEU A 551 -29.09 15.07 -17.63
C LEU A 551 -28.69 14.98 -19.11
N LEU A 552 -29.52 14.43 -19.99
CA LEU A 552 -29.30 14.48 -21.45
C LEU A 552 -29.29 15.91 -22.00
N PHE A 553 -30.00 16.82 -21.33
CA PHE A 553 -30.01 18.26 -21.66
C PHE A 553 -28.88 19.04 -21.00
N SER A 554 -27.95 18.36 -20.32
CA SER A 554 -26.81 18.99 -19.67
C SER A 554 -25.86 19.64 -20.67
N LYS A 555 -25.27 20.77 -20.27
CA LYS A 555 -24.21 21.43 -21.04
C LYS A 555 -22.89 20.64 -21.00
N ASN A 556 -22.72 19.70 -20.06
CA ASN A 556 -21.49 18.92 -19.94
C ASN A 556 -21.56 17.64 -20.78
N ARG A 557 -20.83 17.61 -21.90
CA ARG A 557 -20.79 16.46 -22.83
C ARG A 557 -20.46 15.14 -22.15
N ASN A 558 -19.55 15.14 -21.17
CA ASN A 558 -19.17 13.91 -20.48
C ASN A 558 -20.28 13.35 -19.58
N GLU A 559 -21.20 14.20 -19.12
CA GLU A 559 -22.38 13.77 -18.36
C GLU A 559 -23.44 13.20 -19.31
N VAL A 560 -23.62 13.82 -20.48
CA VAL A 560 -24.55 13.35 -21.51
C VAL A 560 -24.15 11.96 -22.01
N LEU A 561 -22.86 11.73 -22.33
CA LEU A 561 -22.39 10.42 -22.82
C LEU A 561 -22.69 9.29 -21.84
N GLU A 562 -22.35 9.49 -20.55
CA GLU A 562 -22.62 8.48 -19.52
C GLU A 562 -24.12 8.27 -19.27
N SER A 563 -24.92 9.33 -19.44
CA SER A 563 -26.37 9.25 -19.33
C SER A 563 -26.98 8.45 -20.48
N MET A 564 -26.46 8.61 -21.70
CA MET A 564 -26.88 7.80 -22.85
C MET A 564 -26.56 6.33 -22.62
N ASP A 565 -25.33 6.00 -22.22
CA ASP A 565 -24.91 4.62 -21.96
C ASP A 565 -25.77 3.95 -20.88
N PHE A 566 -26.09 4.69 -19.81
CA PHE A 566 -27.01 4.20 -18.78
C PHE A 566 -28.42 3.93 -19.30
N LEU A 567 -29.00 4.87 -20.06
CA LEU A 567 -30.38 4.76 -20.55
C LEU A 567 -30.56 3.70 -21.65
N VAL A 568 -29.51 3.35 -22.38
CA VAL A 568 -29.55 2.20 -23.32
C VAL A 568 -29.48 0.87 -22.57
N LEU A 569 -28.78 0.85 -21.44
CA LEU A 569 -28.63 -0.34 -20.60
C LEU A 569 -29.88 -0.62 -19.74
N ALA A 570 -30.52 0.44 -19.23
CA ALA A 570 -31.71 0.39 -18.38
C ALA A 570 -33.00 0.20 -19.19
#